data_AF-A0A0S3TZR9-F1
#
_entry.id   AF-A0A0S3TZR9-F1
#
_cell.length_a   1.000
_cell.length_b   1.000
_cell.length_c   1.000
_cell.angle_alpha   90.00
_cell.angle_beta   90.00
_cell.angle_gamma   90.00
#
_symmetry.space_group_name_H-M   'P 1'
#
loop_
_entity.id
_entity.type
_entity.pdbx_description
1 polymer ?
#
loop_
_entity_poly.entity_id
_entity_poly.type
_entity_poly.pdbx_seq_one_letter_code
_entity_poly.pdbx_strand_id
1 'polypeptide(L)'
;MKLLLGLVCTVLTSTPVFAQSALIESADGRVLLKRRTATEFLPTGVNTPLYEQDQIRVTNGSRVRVACPNHRNPSWTSEEPTGIRRLCGGWGLLRVRGTQSAAVIGGIDTIIPYLLSPRHTLLLSNTPTFRWNAVPEVKQYTIQLKSPKGIIWETNTRSTQITYLGNPALQPGIAYSVIVKASNGKSSEQDGIGNQRSTTLDFRILRPSEAETVKAEVNAIVQSSTTSEVKTLRLAEYYSNYVLPEAAISAYGLTAPLFETYSLTTASIEILEAQLKQGKPSPILHRTLGNLYWQIGLAQPAIAHYTKAIDLVRSSLDLEEWTLSNFSLGQIYTTTNSTANALNAYQQARIGFLFLGNTPRVNLVESRIRELKP
;
A
#
# COMPACT_ATOMS: atom_id res chain seq x y z
N MET A 1 -21.84 46.31 -35.06
CA MET A 1 -21.62 44.88 -35.35
C MET A 1 -20.61 44.36 -34.33
N LYS A 2 -21.07 43.78 -33.21
CA LYS A 2 -20.23 43.33 -32.09
C LYS A 2 -19.71 41.92 -32.39
N LEU A 3 -18.40 41.76 -32.51
CA LEU A 3 -17.74 40.44 -32.56
C LEU A 3 -17.73 39.84 -31.16
N LEU A 4 -18.41 38.71 -30.98
CA LEU A 4 -18.17 37.80 -29.86
C LEU A 4 -16.87 37.02 -30.13
N LEU A 5 -15.84 37.25 -29.31
CA LEU A 5 -14.75 36.29 -29.18
C LEU A 5 -15.23 35.13 -28.30
N GLY A 6 -15.49 33.98 -28.92
CA GLY A 6 -15.72 32.73 -28.22
C GLY A 6 -14.42 32.23 -27.61
N LEU A 7 -14.35 32.24 -26.28
CA LEU A 7 -13.28 31.62 -25.51
C LEU A 7 -13.45 30.09 -25.62
N VAL A 8 -12.66 29.45 -26.48
CA VAL A 8 -12.56 27.98 -26.50
C VAL A 8 -11.81 27.57 -25.23
N CYS A 9 -12.57 27.22 -24.20
CA CYS A 9 -12.06 26.56 -23.02
C CYS A 9 -11.69 25.12 -23.40
N THR A 10 -10.45 24.90 -23.81
CA THR A 10 -9.87 23.57 -23.90
C THR A 10 -9.82 23.00 -22.49
N VAL A 11 -10.84 22.21 -22.14
CA VAL A 11 -10.78 21.30 -21.00
C VAL A 11 -9.63 20.35 -21.30
N LEU A 12 -8.46 20.60 -20.72
CA LEU A 12 -7.40 19.62 -20.61
C LEU A 12 -8.00 18.46 -19.82
N THR A 13 -8.50 17.45 -20.54
CA THR A 13 -8.85 16.18 -19.93
C THR A 13 -7.56 15.63 -19.36
N SER A 14 -7.35 15.77 -18.05
CA SER A 14 -6.30 15.07 -17.34
C SER A 14 -6.50 13.60 -17.64
N THR A 15 -5.63 13.02 -18.47
CA THR A 15 -5.66 11.57 -18.71
C THR A 15 -5.55 10.90 -17.35
N PRO A 16 -6.53 10.09 -16.92
CA PRO A 16 -6.46 9.45 -15.64
C PRO A 16 -5.23 8.56 -15.60
N VAL A 17 -4.37 8.87 -14.63
CA VAL A 17 -3.10 8.23 -14.39
C VAL A 17 -3.41 6.97 -13.57
N PHE A 18 -3.60 5.83 -14.25
CA PHE A 18 -4.03 4.56 -13.62
C PHE A 18 -2.87 3.73 -13.08
N ALA A 19 -2.87 3.54 -11.76
CA ALA A 19 -1.83 2.87 -10.99
C ALA A 19 -2.18 1.42 -10.70
N GLN A 20 -2.24 0.56 -11.71
CA GLN A 20 -2.76 -0.79 -11.49
C GLN A 20 -1.93 -1.84 -12.21
N SER A 21 -1.61 -2.92 -11.49
CA SER A 21 -1.31 -4.21 -12.06
C SER A 21 -2.59 -4.81 -12.65
N ALA A 22 -2.45 -5.70 -13.62
CA ALA A 22 -3.55 -6.59 -13.95
C ALA A 22 -3.66 -7.67 -12.86
N LEU A 23 -4.82 -8.31 -12.73
CA LEU A 23 -5.04 -9.37 -11.74
C LEU A 23 -5.64 -10.60 -12.42
N ILE A 24 -5.25 -11.80 -11.98
CA ILE A 24 -5.99 -13.02 -12.33
C ILE A 24 -7.35 -12.95 -11.62
N GLU A 25 -8.41 -12.70 -12.39
CA GLU A 25 -9.78 -12.55 -11.87
C GLU A 25 -10.40 -13.91 -11.54
N SER A 26 -10.23 -14.87 -12.45
CA SER A 26 -10.74 -16.23 -12.29
C SER A 26 -9.92 -17.19 -13.13
N ALA A 27 -9.81 -18.42 -12.66
CA ALA A 27 -9.18 -19.52 -13.38
C ALA A 27 -10.08 -20.75 -13.34
N ASP A 28 -10.31 -21.34 -14.50
CA ASP A 28 -10.91 -22.66 -14.66
C ASP A 28 -9.80 -23.59 -15.20
N GLY A 29 -9.27 -24.44 -14.34
CA GLY A 29 -8.06 -25.21 -14.61
C GLY A 29 -6.75 -24.49 -14.23
N ARG A 30 -5.62 -24.95 -14.78
CA ARG A 30 -4.28 -24.53 -14.33
C ARG A 30 -3.76 -23.35 -15.14
N VAL A 31 -3.33 -22.31 -14.43
CA VAL A 31 -2.67 -21.13 -14.99
C VAL A 31 -1.20 -21.15 -14.62
N LEU A 32 -0.35 -20.82 -15.59
CA LEU A 32 1.08 -20.70 -15.40
C LEU A 32 1.52 -19.27 -15.70
N LEU A 33 2.35 -18.70 -14.82
CA LEU A 33 2.90 -17.36 -14.92
C LEU A 33 4.42 -17.45 -15.07
N LYS A 34 4.96 -16.68 -16.01
CA LYS A 34 6.39 -16.37 -16.08
C LYS A 34 6.58 -14.88 -15.84
N ARG A 35 7.21 -14.55 -14.72
CA ARG A 35 7.67 -13.18 -14.42
C ARG A 35 8.75 -12.77 -15.43
N ARG A 36 8.89 -11.48 -15.74
CA ARG A 36 9.95 -10.95 -16.65
C ARG A 36 11.35 -11.51 -16.35
N THR A 37 11.71 -11.61 -15.08
CA THR A 37 13.04 -12.03 -14.62
C THR A 37 13.16 -13.53 -14.37
N ALA A 38 12.07 -14.29 -14.51
CA ALA A 38 12.06 -15.73 -14.31
C ALA A 38 12.37 -16.46 -15.62
N THR A 39 13.05 -17.60 -15.50
CA THR A 39 13.34 -18.47 -16.64
C THR A 39 12.17 -19.39 -16.97
N GLU A 40 11.44 -19.83 -15.94
CA GLU A 40 10.40 -20.85 -16.05
C GLU A 40 8.99 -20.32 -15.80
N PHE A 41 8.01 -21.05 -16.33
CA PHE A 41 6.60 -20.86 -16.01
C PHE A 41 6.24 -21.62 -14.74
N LEU A 42 5.72 -20.91 -13.74
CA LEU A 42 5.31 -21.50 -12.47
C LEU A 42 3.78 -21.45 -12.31
N PRO A 43 3.17 -22.46 -11.65
CA PRO A 43 1.76 -22.43 -11.29
C PRO A 43 1.40 -21.18 -10.49
N THR A 44 0.26 -20.58 -10.82
CA THR A 44 -0.25 -19.37 -10.15
C THR A 44 -1.77 -19.46 -9.93
N GLY A 45 -2.29 -18.60 -9.06
CA GLY A 45 -3.67 -18.64 -8.60
C GLY A 45 -4.48 -17.40 -8.96
N VAL A 46 -5.76 -17.45 -8.58
CA VAL A 46 -6.63 -16.27 -8.60
C VAL A 46 -6.06 -15.21 -7.64
N ASN A 47 -6.30 -13.94 -7.95
CA ASN A 47 -5.81 -12.76 -7.23
C ASN A 47 -4.32 -12.44 -7.40
N THR A 48 -3.56 -13.24 -8.15
CA THR A 48 -2.15 -12.91 -8.41
C THR A 48 -2.03 -11.65 -9.27
N PRO A 49 -1.23 -10.65 -8.85
CA PRO A 49 -0.94 -9.45 -9.63
C PRO A 49 -0.03 -9.79 -10.79
N LEU A 50 -0.30 -9.16 -11.93
CA LEU A 50 0.33 -9.37 -13.22
C LEU A 50 0.91 -8.04 -13.72
N TYR A 51 2.21 -8.04 -14.00
CA TYR A 51 2.91 -6.87 -14.50
C TYR A 51 2.97 -6.87 -16.03
N GLU A 52 3.14 -5.70 -16.62
CA GLU A 52 3.07 -5.52 -18.08
C GLU A 52 3.99 -6.48 -18.85
N GLN A 53 5.16 -6.79 -18.29
CA GLN A 53 6.21 -7.61 -18.91
C GLN A 53 6.12 -9.10 -18.55
N ASP A 54 5.09 -9.50 -17.80
CA ASP A 54 4.85 -10.90 -17.50
C ASP A 54 4.23 -11.63 -18.70
N GLN A 55 4.31 -12.96 -18.67
CA GLN A 55 3.63 -13.83 -19.61
C GLN A 55 2.79 -14.86 -18.85
N ILE A 56 1.62 -15.20 -19.40
CA ILE A 56 0.80 -16.29 -18.90
C ILE A 56 0.50 -17.29 -20.00
N ARG A 57 0.24 -18.53 -19.59
CA ARG A 57 -0.40 -19.56 -20.40
C ARG A 57 -1.28 -20.42 -19.51
N VAL A 58 -2.14 -21.22 -20.12
CA VAL A 58 -2.98 -22.19 -19.41
C VAL A 58 -2.69 -23.60 -19.91
N THR A 59 -3.11 -24.64 -19.20
CA THR A 59 -3.04 -26.02 -19.69
C THR A 59 -4.22 -26.33 -20.62
N ASN A 60 -4.12 -27.41 -21.41
CA ASN A 60 -5.22 -27.86 -22.27
C ASN A 60 -6.58 -27.89 -21.54
N GLY A 61 -7.63 -27.37 -22.20
CA GLY A 61 -8.99 -27.26 -21.66
C GLY A 61 -9.18 -26.21 -20.56
N SER A 62 -8.15 -25.49 -20.15
CA SER A 62 -8.22 -24.47 -19.10
C SER A 62 -8.53 -23.07 -19.66
N ARG A 63 -9.02 -22.17 -18.80
CA ARG A 63 -9.32 -20.77 -19.11
C ARG A 63 -8.89 -19.88 -17.95
N VAL A 64 -8.30 -18.73 -18.27
CA VAL A 64 -8.05 -17.66 -17.31
C VAL A 64 -8.73 -16.38 -17.77
N ARG A 65 -9.29 -15.63 -16.83
CA ARG A 65 -9.81 -14.27 -17.04
C ARG A 65 -8.94 -13.30 -16.26
N VAL A 66 -8.55 -12.20 -16.91
CA VAL A 66 -7.63 -11.21 -16.35
C VAL A 66 -8.36 -9.89 -16.21
N ALA A 67 -8.44 -9.34 -15.00
CA ALA A 67 -8.93 -7.99 -14.77
C ALA A 67 -7.81 -6.99 -15.08
N CYS A 68 -7.96 -6.21 -16.14
CA CYS A 68 -6.95 -5.26 -16.58
C CYS A 68 -7.16 -3.85 -15.98
N PRO A 69 -6.10 -3.04 -15.88
CA PRO A 69 -6.17 -1.65 -15.41
C PRO A 69 -7.18 -0.78 -16.15
N ASN A 70 -7.36 -1.01 -17.45
CA ASN A 70 -8.34 -0.30 -18.28
C ASN A 70 -9.78 -0.83 -18.17
N HIS A 71 -10.09 -1.55 -17.09
CA HIS A 71 -11.40 -2.15 -16.80
C HIS A 71 -11.90 -3.18 -17.82
N ARG A 72 -11.03 -3.65 -18.72
CA ARG A 72 -11.32 -4.80 -19.58
C ARG A 72 -11.00 -6.10 -18.87
N ASN A 73 -11.76 -7.15 -19.17
CA ASN A 73 -11.57 -8.46 -18.56
C ASN A 73 -11.36 -9.57 -19.61
N PRO A 74 -10.29 -9.50 -20.43
CA PRO A 74 -10.03 -10.51 -21.45
C PRO A 74 -9.86 -11.90 -20.85
N SER A 75 -10.26 -12.90 -21.64
CA SER A 75 -10.03 -14.31 -21.33
C SER A 75 -8.93 -14.90 -22.22
N TRP A 76 -8.19 -15.88 -21.70
CA TRP A 76 -7.17 -16.63 -22.42
C TRP A 76 -7.35 -18.13 -22.20
N THR A 77 -7.24 -18.91 -23.28
CA THR A 77 -7.51 -20.37 -23.29
C THR A 77 -6.42 -21.17 -24.01
N SER A 78 -5.31 -20.55 -24.39
CA SER A 78 -4.25 -21.21 -25.17
C SER A 78 -3.08 -21.67 -24.30
N GLU A 79 -2.50 -22.80 -24.66
CA GLU A 79 -1.24 -23.32 -24.10
C GLU A 79 -0.02 -22.53 -24.58
N GLU A 80 -0.18 -21.77 -25.66
CA GLU A 80 0.83 -20.81 -26.12
C GLU A 80 0.92 -19.60 -25.17
N PRO A 81 2.14 -19.17 -24.79
CA PRO A 81 2.34 -17.97 -24.00
C PRO A 81 1.75 -16.69 -24.61
N THR A 82 1.10 -15.87 -23.79
CA THR A 82 0.73 -14.50 -24.12
C THR A 82 1.32 -13.51 -23.12
N GLY A 83 1.78 -12.36 -23.60
CA GLY A 83 2.25 -11.28 -22.75
C GLY A 83 1.11 -10.45 -22.19
N ILE A 84 1.20 -10.03 -20.93
CA ILE A 84 0.12 -9.26 -20.29
C ILE A 84 -0.08 -7.91 -20.97
N ARG A 85 0.99 -7.26 -21.43
CA ARG A 85 0.89 -6.06 -22.28
C ARG A 85 -0.03 -6.26 -23.47
N ARG A 86 0.10 -7.37 -24.19
CA ARG A 86 -0.73 -7.68 -25.36
C ARG A 86 -2.18 -7.94 -24.94
N LEU A 87 -2.37 -8.70 -23.88
CA LEU A 87 -3.69 -9.09 -23.40
C LEU A 87 -4.51 -7.88 -22.90
N CYS A 88 -3.88 -7.00 -22.13
CA CYS A 88 -4.53 -5.81 -21.57
C CYS A 88 -4.38 -4.54 -22.43
N GLY A 89 -3.61 -4.58 -23.52
CA GLY A 89 -3.45 -3.46 -24.47
C GLY A 89 -2.44 -2.38 -24.08
N GLY A 90 -1.47 -2.70 -23.21
CA GLY A 90 -0.53 -1.76 -22.63
C GLY A 90 -1.21 -0.76 -21.70
N TRP A 91 -0.54 -0.42 -20.61
CA TRP A 91 -0.95 0.67 -19.75
C TRP A 91 0.29 1.45 -19.37
N GLY A 92 0.19 2.78 -19.37
CA GLY A 92 1.33 3.65 -19.12
C GLY A 92 1.98 3.29 -17.79
N LEU A 93 3.31 3.23 -17.76
CA LEU A 93 4.05 3.20 -16.49
C LEU A 93 3.72 4.50 -15.75
N LEU A 94 3.18 4.35 -14.55
CA LEU A 94 2.91 5.48 -13.69
C LEU A 94 4.16 6.09 -13.09
N ARG A 95 3.98 7.31 -12.59
CA ARG A 95 4.74 7.77 -11.42
C ARG A 95 4.46 6.79 -10.29
N VAL A 96 5.41 5.89 -10.07
CA VAL A 96 5.36 4.96 -8.96
C VAL A 96 5.49 5.79 -7.69
N ARG A 97 4.66 5.50 -6.69
CA ARG A 97 4.82 6.09 -5.36
C ARG A 97 6.28 5.95 -4.92
N GLY A 98 6.86 7.04 -4.44
CA GLY A 98 8.24 7.09 -3.99
C GLY A 98 8.52 6.11 -2.85
N THR A 99 9.79 5.87 -2.58
CA THR A 99 10.22 5.03 -1.45
C THR A 99 9.74 5.61 -0.12
N GLN A 100 9.55 4.75 0.87
CA GLN A 100 9.27 5.14 2.25
C GLN A 100 10.29 6.22 2.71
N SER A 101 9.79 7.31 3.29
CA SER A 101 10.65 8.34 3.87
C SER A 101 11.27 7.82 5.17
N ALA A 102 12.58 7.96 5.35
CA ALA A 102 13.24 7.58 6.60
C ALA A 102 12.65 8.32 7.81
N ALA A 103 12.11 9.53 7.59
CA ALA A 103 11.51 10.36 8.63
C ALA A 103 10.17 9.83 9.17
N VAL A 104 9.58 8.79 8.56
CA VAL A 104 8.33 8.18 9.04
C VAL A 104 8.56 6.94 9.91
N ILE A 105 9.77 6.37 9.89
CA ILE A 105 10.09 5.10 10.54
C ILE A 105 9.86 5.21 12.05
N GLY A 106 9.08 4.28 12.58
CA GLY A 106 8.64 4.16 13.96
C GLY A 106 7.77 2.92 14.13
N GLY A 107 6.80 2.97 15.04
CA GLY A 107 5.93 1.83 15.36
C GLY A 107 6.71 0.61 15.83
N ILE A 108 7.79 0.85 16.59
CA ILE A 108 8.71 -0.19 17.09
C ILE A 108 8.39 -0.51 18.56
N ASP A 109 8.30 0.52 19.39
CA ASP A 109 8.17 0.38 20.84
C ASP A 109 6.71 0.23 21.26
N THR A 110 6.37 -0.94 21.80
CA THR A 110 5.01 -1.28 22.24
C THR A 110 4.53 -0.48 23.46
N ILE A 111 5.43 0.18 24.20
CA ILE A 111 5.06 1.06 25.33
C ILE A 111 4.76 2.49 24.88
N ILE A 112 4.87 2.79 23.59
CA ILE A 112 4.54 4.10 23.01
C ILE A 112 3.17 4.03 22.32
N PRO A 113 2.27 5.01 22.54
CA PRO A 113 0.98 5.08 21.85
C PRO A 113 1.16 5.66 20.44
N TYR A 114 2.02 5.06 19.62
CA TYR A 114 2.31 5.56 18.28
C TYR A 114 1.07 5.50 17.37
N LEU A 115 0.96 6.48 16.49
CA LEU A 115 -0.18 6.63 15.59
C LEU A 115 -0.16 5.51 14.54
N LEU A 116 -1.28 4.78 14.40
CA LEU A 116 -1.50 3.75 13.37
C LEU A 116 -2.21 4.34 12.14
N SER A 117 -3.19 5.22 12.37
CA SER A 117 -3.95 5.88 11.31
C SER A 117 -4.56 7.18 11.82
N PRO A 118 -4.70 8.22 11.00
CA PRO A 118 -4.02 8.41 9.71
C PRO A 118 -2.56 8.78 9.94
N ARG A 119 -1.61 8.19 9.18
CA ARG A 119 -0.18 8.45 9.31
C ARG A 119 0.45 8.58 7.93
N HIS A 120 1.11 9.71 7.65
CA HIS A 120 1.79 9.98 6.38
C HIS A 120 0.94 9.65 5.14
N THR A 121 -0.23 10.29 5.04
CA THR A 121 -1.29 9.86 4.12
C THR A 121 -2.20 11.02 3.67
N LEU A 122 -2.80 10.85 2.49
CA LEU A 122 -3.91 11.66 2.02
C LEU A 122 -5.23 11.01 2.42
N LEU A 123 -6.26 11.83 2.63
CA LEU A 123 -7.60 11.38 3.04
C LEU A 123 -8.68 11.92 2.10
N LEU A 124 -9.72 11.10 1.88
CA LEU A 124 -10.93 11.51 1.17
C LEU A 124 -11.96 12.17 2.09
N SER A 125 -11.93 11.85 3.39
CA SER A 125 -12.88 12.35 4.38
C SER A 125 -12.23 13.38 5.31
N ASN A 126 -13.04 14.34 5.78
CA ASN A 126 -12.68 15.32 6.80
C ASN A 126 -13.04 14.87 8.23
N THR A 127 -13.55 13.65 8.40
CA THR A 127 -13.87 13.02 9.69
C THR A 127 -13.04 11.74 9.91
N PRO A 128 -11.69 11.84 9.95
CA PRO A 128 -10.83 10.67 10.09
C PRO A 128 -11.07 9.94 11.41
N THR A 129 -10.84 8.62 11.40
CA THR A 129 -10.70 7.84 12.63
C THR A 129 -9.23 7.75 13.00
N PHE A 130 -8.89 8.30 14.16
CA PHE A 130 -7.58 8.18 14.77
C PHE A 130 -7.47 6.82 15.44
N ARG A 131 -6.40 6.07 15.16
CA ARG A 131 -6.06 4.77 15.76
C ARG A 131 -4.62 4.80 16.22
N TRP A 132 -4.32 4.24 17.38
CA TRP A 132 -2.96 4.16 17.91
C TRP A 132 -2.68 2.82 18.58
N ASN A 133 -1.41 2.55 18.81
CA ASN A 133 -0.98 1.38 19.55
C ASN A 133 -1.44 1.44 21.02
N ALA A 134 -1.98 0.33 21.51
CA ALA A 134 -2.33 0.19 22.91
C ALA A 134 -1.05 0.12 23.75
N VAL A 135 -0.95 0.96 24.78
CA VAL A 135 0.12 0.86 25.77
C VAL A 135 -0.32 -0.12 26.86
N PRO A 136 0.49 -1.14 27.20
CA PRO A 136 0.17 -2.08 28.28
C PRO A 136 -0.20 -1.35 29.58
N GLU A 137 -1.22 -1.86 30.27
CA GLU A 137 -1.71 -1.34 31.56
C GLU A 137 -2.31 0.08 31.55
N VAL A 138 -2.28 0.79 30.42
CA VAL A 138 -2.88 2.11 30.25
C VAL A 138 -4.31 2.00 29.77
N LYS A 139 -5.23 2.67 30.48
CA LYS A 139 -6.67 2.69 30.16
C LYS A 139 -7.19 4.05 29.71
N GLN A 140 -6.36 5.09 29.71
CA GLN A 140 -6.78 6.45 29.39
C GLN A 140 -5.73 7.14 28.52
N TYR A 141 -6.23 7.81 27.49
CA TYR A 141 -5.43 8.57 26.53
C TYR A 141 -6.02 9.97 26.35
N THR A 142 -5.13 10.96 26.18
CA THR A 142 -5.46 12.31 25.73
C THR A 142 -4.99 12.46 24.29
N ILE A 143 -5.91 12.87 23.40
CA ILE A 143 -5.66 12.96 21.96
C ILE A 143 -5.73 14.44 21.60
N GLN A 144 -4.69 14.94 20.94
CA GLN A 144 -4.61 16.32 20.47
C GLN A 144 -4.46 16.32 18.95
N LEU A 145 -5.33 17.06 18.28
CA LEU A 145 -5.24 17.32 16.84
C LEU A 145 -4.63 18.71 16.64
N LYS A 146 -3.57 18.76 15.83
CA LYS A 146 -2.78 19.96 15.59
C LYS A 146 -2.81 20.34 14.11
N SER A 147 -2.99 21.64 13.89
CA SER A 147 -2.77 22.30 12.59
C SER A 147 -1.42 23.04 12.61
N PRO A 148 -0.98 23.63 11.49
CA PRO A 148 0.21 24.49 11.49
C PRO A 148 0.10 25.68 12.45
N LYS A 149 -1.12 26.07 12.85
CA LYS A 149 -1.41 27.17 13.79
C LYS A 149 -1.43 26.74 15.26
N GLY A 150 -1.28 25.46 15.56
CA GLY A 150 -1.36 24.93 16.93
C GLY A 150 -2.47 23.88 17.13
N ILE A 151 -2.72 23.53 18.39
CA ILE A 151 -3.76 22.56 18.77
C ILE A 151 -5.13 23.17 18.48
N ILE A 152 -5.95 22.43 17.75
CA ILE A 152 -7.31 22.86 17.34
C ILE A 152 -8.41 22.00 17.94
N TRP A 153 -8.07 20.84 18.48
CA TRP A 153 -9.01 19.94 19.14
C TRP A 153 -8.28 19.02 20.11
N GLU A 154 -8.92 18.73 21.24
CA GLU A 154 -8.41 17.84 22.27
C GLU A 154 -9.56 17.06 22.91
N THR A 155 -9.32 15.80 23.27
CA THR A 155 -10.26 15.01 24.05
C THR A 155 -9.57 13.89 24.83
N ASN A 156 -10.31 13.27 25.74
CA ASN A 156 -9.88 12.08 26.47
C ASN A 156 -10.73 10.87 26.07
N THR A 157 -10.11 9.69 26.01
CA THR A 157 -10.82 8.44 25.76
C THR A 157 -10.15 7.26 26.46
N ARG A 158 -10.92 6.18 26.61
CA ARG A 158 -10.43 4.87 27.10
C ARG A 158 -10.20 3.86 25.98
N SER A 159 -10.65 4.19 24.77
CA SER A 159 -10.44 3.40 23.55
C SER A 159 -9.05 3.65 22.98
N THR A 160 -8.59 2.79 22.07
CA THR A 160 -7.39 3.00 21.24
C THR A 160 -7.71 3.56 19.85
N GLN A 161 -8.96 4.00 19.69
CA GLN A 161 -9.44 4.68 18.50
C GLN A 161 -10.52 5.70 18.82
N ILE A 162 -10.59 6.77 18.03
CA ILE A 162 -11.65 7.77 18.09
C ILE A 162 -11.89 8.41 16.72
N THR A 163 -13.15 8.60 16.36
CA THR A 163 -13.53 9.31 15.13
C THR A 163 -13.64 10.80 15.39
N TYR A 164 -12.90 11.59 14.61
CA TYR A 164 -13.02 13.04 14.61
C TYR A 164 -14.31 13.45 13.88
N LEU A 165 -15.20 14.18 14.55
CA LEU A 165 -16.52 14.50 14.01
C LEU A 165 -16.57 15.76 13.14
N GLY A 166 -15.44 16.38 12.83
CA GLY A 166 -15.40 17.54 11.93
C GLY A 166 -15.63 18.90 12.60
N ASN A 167 -15.47 19.01 13.92
CA ASN A 167 -15.61 20.28 14.64
C ASN A 167 -14.35 20.59 15.47
N PRO A 168 -13.51 21.58 15.06
CA PRO A 168 -13.66 22.44 13.88
C PRO A 168 -13.49 21.73 12.52
N ALA A 169 -14.06 22.28 11.44
CA ALA A 169 -13.93 21.67 10.12
C ALA A 169 -12.47 21.65 9.64
N LEU A 170 -12.00 20.48 9.19
CA LEU A 170 -10.68 20.35 8.58
C LEU A 170 -10.69 20.86 7.14
N GLN A 171 -9.65 21.59 6.78
CA GLN A 171 -9.51 22.19 5.46
C GLN A 171 -8.66 21.30 4.53
N PRO A 172 -9.04 21.16 3.26
CA PRO A 172 -8.24 20.46 2.27
C PRO A 172 -6.82 21.03 2.11
N GLY A 173 -5.85 20.15 1.83
CA GLY A 173 -4.46 20.51 1.59
C GLY A 173 -3.64 20.88 2.83
N ILE A 174 -4.27 21.13 3.98
CA ILE A 174 -3.57 21.49 5.22
C ILE A 174 -2.99 20.25 5.90
N ALA A 175 -1.73 20.36 6.34
CA ALA A 175 -1.03 19.32 7.09
C ALA A 175 -1.51 19.29 8.55
N TYR A 176 -2.18 18.21 8.93
CA TYR A 176 -2.63 17.97 10.29
C TYR A 176 -1.85 16.84 10.95
N SER A 177 -1.55 16.95 12.23
CA SER A 177 -0.91 15.89 13.00
C SER A 177 -1.72 15.53 14.26
N VAL A 178 -1.57 14.29 14.70
CA VAL A 178 -2.24 13.77 15.91
C VAL A 178 -1.18 13.41 16.94
N ILE A 179 -1.35 13.91 18.15
CA ILE A 179 -0.55 13.55 19.32
C ILE A 179 -1.42 12.70 20.24
N VAL A 180 -0.93 11.54 20.64
CA VAL A 180 -1.60 10.67 21.61
C VAL A 180 -0.73 10.59 22.86
N LYS A 181 -1.29 10.96 24.01
CA LYS A 181 -0.63 10.89 25.32
C LYS A 181 -1.32 9.83 26.16
N ALA A 182 -0.56 8.86 26.63
CA ALA A 182 -1.00 7.87 27.59
C ALA A 182 -0.98 8.45 29.02
N SER A 183 -1.86 7.97 29.90
CA SER A 183 -1.94 8.44 31.29
C SER A 183 -0.68 8.18 32.12
N ASN A 184 0.21 7.28 31.67
CA ASN A 184 1.52 7.03 32.28
C ASN A 184 2.63 7.99 31.78
N GLY A 185 2.26 9.04 31.04
CA GLY A 185 3.18 10.06 30.53
C GLY A 185 3.86 9.74 29.21
N LYS A 186 3.64 8.56 28.62
CA LYS A 186 4.17 8.22 27.28
C LYS A 186 3.40 8.96 26.19
N SER A 187 4.09 9.38 25.12
CA SER A 187 3.52 10.17 24.03
C SER A 187 3.89 9.58 22.67
N SER A 188 3.00 9.68 21.70
CA SER A 188 3.26 9.32 20.30
C SER A 188 4.42 10.11 19.69
N GLU A 189 4.76 11.28 20.24
CA GLU A 189 5.92 12.08 19.83
C GLU A 189 7.27 11.42 20.19
N GLN A 190 7.23 10.40 21.04
CA GLN A 190 8.38 9.56 21.35
C GLN A 190 8.57 8.42 20.33
N ASP A 191 7.67 8.30 19.34
CA ASP A 191 7.84 7.32 18.27
C ASP A 191 9.08 7.61 17.42
N GLY A 192 9.72 6.55 16.93
CA GLY A 192 10.97 6.64 16.21
C GLY A 192 11.79 5.38 16.22
N ILE A 193 13.03 5.50 15.77
CA ILE A 193 14.02 4.43 15.70
C ILE A 193 15.33 4.85 16.36
N GLY A 194 15.79 4.05 17.34
CA GLY A 194 16.95 4.41 18.15
C GLY A 194 16.75 5.79 18.80
N ASN A 195 17.65 6.73 18.50
CA ASN A 195 17.59 8.09 19.02
C ASN A 195 16.87 9.08 18.07
N GLN A 196 16.41 8.63 16.90
CA GLN A 196 15.76 9.47 15.90
C GLN A 196 14.23 9.39 16.05
N ARG A 197 13.57 10.56 16.15
CA ARG A 197 12.11 10.65 16.20
C ARG A 197 11.50 10.62 14.80
N SER A 198 10.32 10.01 14.67
CA SER A 198 9.51 10.15 13.46
C SER A 198 8.92 11.56 13.39
N THR A 199 9.06 12.25 12.27
CA THR A 199 8.69 13.68 12.16
C THR A 199 7.68 13.99 11.05
N THR A 200 7.54 13.13 10.05
CA THR A 200 6.64 13.35 8.89
C THR A 200 5.38 12.49 9.00
N LEU A 201 4.65 12.63 10.10
CA LEU A 201 3.50 11.75 10.39
C LEU A 201 2.14 12.37 10.06
N ASP A 202 2.15 13.56 9.47
CA ASP A 202 0.94 14.32 9.19
C ASP A 202 0.07 13.69 8.09
N PHE A 203 -1.18 14.14 8.05
CA PHE A 203 -2.14 13.79 7.02
C PHE A 203 -2.73 15.06 6.38
N ARG A 204 -3.23 14.93 5.15
CA ARG A 204 -3.91 16.01 4.42
C ARG A 204 -5.19 15.49 3.79
N ILE A 205 -6.22 16.32 3.76
CA ILE A 205 -7.46 16.00 3.05
C ILE A 205 -7.31 16.41 1.59
N LEU A 206 -7.77 15.57 0.67
CA LEU A 206 -7.76 15.90 -0.75
C LEU A 206 -8.62 17.14 -1.04
N ARG A 207 -8.15 18.02 -1.94
CA ARG A 207 -9.00 19.10 -2.43
C ARG A 207 -10.08 18.53 -3.36
N PRO A 208 -11.18 19.27 -3.58
CA PRO A 208 -12.30 18.77 -4.37
C PRO A 208 -11.91 18.23 -5.76
N SER A 209 -11.00 18.90 -6.48
CA SER A 209 -10.52 18.46 -7.80
C SER A 209 -9.89 17.07 -7.79
N GLU A 210 -9.00 16.82 -6.83
CA GLU A 210 -8.33 15.53 -6.67
C GLU A 210 -9.30 14.47 -6.16
N ALA A 211 -10.17 14.84 -5.21
CA ALA A 211 -11.16 13.92 -4.66
C ALA A 211 -12.16 13.44 -5.72
N GLU A 212 -12.62 14.30 -6.64
CA GLU A 212 -13.51 13.90 -7.73
C GLU A 212 -12.83 12.95 -8.72
N THR A 213 -11.55 13.16 -9.03
CA THR A 213 -10.78 12.24 -9.88
C THR A 213 -10.70 10.85 -9.24
N VAL A 214 -10.45 10.80 -7.93
CA VAL A 214 -10.40 9.55 -7.15
C VAL A 214 -11.77 8.87 -7.12
N LYS A 215 -12.85 9.62 -6.86
CA LYS A 215 -14.21 9.07 -6.85
C LYS A 215 -14.62 8.49 -8.21
N ALA A 216 -14.26 9.14 -9.31
CA ALA A 216 -14.56 8.64 -10.65
C ALA A 216 -13.93 7.25 -10.89
N GLU A 217 -12.67 7.08 -10.53
CA GLU A 217 -11.98 5.79 -10.69
C GLU A 217 -12.50 4.72 -9.72
N VAL A 218 -12.76 5.08 -8.47
CA VAL A 218 -13.37 4.19 -7.49
C VAL A 218 -14.72 3.68 -8.00
N ASN A 219 -15.55 4.55 -8.56
CA ASN A 219 -16.82 4.17 -9.16
C ASN A 219 -16.64 3.21 -10.34
N ALA A 220 -15.65 3.45 -11.21
CA ALA A 220 -15.34 2.56 -12.34
C ALA A 220 -14.89 1.16 -11.88
N ILE A 221 -14.11 1.06 -10.79
CA ILE A 221 -13.71 -0.23 -10.22
C ILE A 221 -14.92 -0.92 -9.57
N VAL A 222 -15.71 -0.22 -8.76
CA VAL A 222 -16.86 -0.77 -8.04
C VAL A 222 -17.93 -1.29 -9.00
N GLN A 223 -18.17 -0.60 -10.11
CA GLN A 223 -19.14 -0.98 -11.14
C GLN A 223 -18.66 -2.10 -12.06
N SER A 224 -17.37 -2.47 -12.03
CA SER A 224 -16.86 -3.57 -12.86
C SER A 224 -17.53 -4.91 -12.50
N SER A 225 -17.62 -5.83 -13.47
CA SER A 225 -18.29 -7.12 -13.29
C SER A 225 -17.42 -8.19 -12.60
N THR A 226 -16.40 -7.79 -11.85
CA THR A 226 -15.45 -8.70 -11.18
C THR A 226 -15.93 -9.17 -9.81
N THR A 227 -15.24 -10.14 -9.22
CA THR A 227 -15.51 -10.60 -7.85
C THR A 227 -15.24 -9.51 -6.81
N SER A 228 -15.87 -9.60 -5.64
CA SER A 228 -15.65 -8.65 -4.53
C SER A 228 -14.19 -8.55 -4.12
N GLU A 229 -13.47 -9.69 -4.08
CA GLU A 229 -12.05 -9.71 -3.69
C GLU A 229 -11.16 -9.00 -4.73
N VAL A 230 -11.42 -9.21 -6.02
CA VAL A 230 -10.71 -8.51 -7.10
C VAL A 230 -10.97 -7.00 -7.03
N LYS A 231 -12.22 -6.58 -6.75
CA LYS A 231 -12.54 -5.15 -6.54
C LYS A 231 -11.75 -4.58 -5.36
N THR A 232 -11.72 -5.27 -4.23
CA THR A 232 -10.95 -4.87 -3.05
C THR A 232 -9.47 -4.71 -3.39
N LEU A 233 -8.86 -5.69 -4.07
CA LEU A 233 -7.44 -5.63 -4.44
C LEU A 233 -7.15 -4.49 -5.41
N ARG A 234 -8.00 -4.27 -6.42
CA ARG A 234 -7.85 -3.14 -7.35
C ARG A 234 -7.99 -1.78 -6.66
N LEU A 235 -8.97 -1.63 -5.78
CA LEU A 235 -9.15 -0.41 -4.99
C LEU A 235 -7.96 -0.17 -4.06
N ALA A 236 -7.51 -1.20 -3.35
CA ALA A 236 -6.37 -1.11 -2.47
C ALA A 236 -5.10 -0.71 -3.23
N GLU A 237 -4.85 -1.32 -4.40
CA GLU A 237 -3.73 -0.98 -5.26
C GLU A 237 -3.82 0.46 -5.75
N TYR A 238 -4.98 0.85 -6.28
CA TYR A 238 -5.23 2.22 -6.74
C TYR A 238 -4.97 3.25 -5.63
N TYR A 239 -5.55 3.03 -4.44
CA TYR A 239 -5.33 3.90 -3.30
C TYR A 239 -3.88 3.91 -2.83
N SER A 240 -3.17 2.78 -2.87
CA SER A 240 -1.79 2.71 -2.40
C SER A 240 -0.81 3.43 -3.32
N ASN A 241 -1.10 3.46 -4.61
CA ASN A 241 -0.26 4.07 -5.63
C ASN A 241 -0.77 5.42 -6.14
N TYR A 242 -1.82 5.98 -5.51
CA TYR A 242 -2.31 7.30 -5.85
C TYR A 242 -1.24 8.35 -5.58
N VAL A 243 -0.88 9.12 -6.61
CA VAL A 243 0.07 10.23 -6.51
C VAL A 243 -0.66 11.51 -6.91
N LEU A 244 -0.46 12.58 -6.13
CA LEU A 244 -1.01 13.89 -6.45
C LEU A 244 -0.49 14.38 -7.82
N PRO A 245 -1.33 15.03 -8.65
CA PRO A 245 -0.86 15.70 -9.84
C PRO A 245 0.23 16.74 -9.51
N GLU A 246 1.24 16.89 -10.36
CA GLU A 246 2.34 17.82 -10.12
C GLU A 246 1.86 19.27 -9.93
N ALA A 247 0.84 19.67 -10.71
CA ALA A 247 0.20 20.97 -10.60
C ALA A 247 -0.49 21.22 -9.24
N ALA A 248 -0.74 20.17 -8.44
CA ALA A 248 -1.33 20.27 -7.11
C ALA A 248 -0.29 20.47 -6.00
N ILE A 249 0.99 20.16 -6.22
CA ILE A 249 2.03 20.09 -5.17
C ILE A 249 2.09 21.36 -4.30
N SER A 250 2.09 22.53 -4.92
CA SER A 250 2.19 23.82 -4.22
C SER A 250 1.00 24.09 -3.31
N ALA A 251 -0.21 23.67 -3.70
CA ALA A 251 -1.43 23.86 -2.91
C ALA A 251 -1.48 22.98 -1.65
N TYR A 252 -0.66 21.93 -1.58
CA TYR A 252 -0.51 21.08 -0.40
C TYR A 252 0.69 21.49 0.47
N GLY A 253 1.45 22.50 0.06
CA GLY A 253 2.68 22.91 0.72
C GLY A 253 3.75 21.82 0.73
N LEU A 254 3.76 20.96 -0.30
CA LEU A 254 4.69 19.84 -0.44
C LEU A 254 5.84 20.18 -1.40
N THR A 255 6.92 19.41 -1.34
CA THR A 255 8.03 19.46 -2.30
C THR A 255 8.01 18.24 -3.22
N ALA A 256 8.70 18.32 -4.36
CA ALA A 256 8.77 17.23 -5.33
C ALA A 256 9.25 15.87 -4.72
N PRO A 257 10.27 15.81 -3.85
CA PRO A 257 10.67 14.53 -3.25
C PRO A 257 9.64 14.00 -2.23
N LEU A 258 8.94 14.90 -1.54
CA LEU A 258 8.04 14.51 -0.46
C LEU A 258 6.65 14.11 -0.98
N PHE A 259 6.12 14.76 -2.02
CA PHE A 259 4.76 14.47 -2.50
C PHE A 259 4.61 13.04 -3.03
N GLU A 260 5.64 12.49 -3.68
CA GLU A 260 5.60 11.12 -4.20
C GLU A 260 5.50 10.07 -3.09
N THR A 261 5.80 10.44 -1.84
CA THR A 261 5.70 9.53 -0.69
C THR A 261 4.30 9.51 -0.06
N TYR A 262 3.44 10.49 -0.38
CA TYR A 262 2.06 10.55 0.09
C TYR A 262 1.12 9.81 -0.86
N SER A 263 0.11 9.15 -0.29
CA SER A 263 -0.90 8.40 -1.02
C SER A 263 -2.13 8.17 -0.14
N LEU A 264 -3.18 7.55 -0.68
CA LEU A 264 -4.41 7.19 0.02
C LEU A 264 -4.24 5.91 0.87
N THR A 265 -3.08 5.76 1.52
CA THR A 265 -2.69 4.56 2.27
C THR A 265 -3.71 4.17 3.34
N THR A 266 -4.31 5.15 4.03
CA THR A 266 -5.35 4.88 5.03
C THR A 266 -6.56 4.16 4.42
N ALA A 267 -7.07 4.65 3.29
CA ALA A 267 -8.19 4.01 2.60
C ALA A 267 -7.83 2.60 2.08
N SER A 268 -6.59 2.42 1.62
CA SER A 268 -6.06 1.12 1.19
C SER A 268 -6.00 0.11 2.36
N ILE A 269 -5.49 0.53 3.52
CA ILE A 269 -5.45 -0.32 4.73
C ILE A 269 -6.87 -0.67 5.18
N GLU A 270 -7.77 0.31 5.25
CA GLU A 270 -9.15 0.12 5.71
C GLU A 270 -9.92 -0.90 4.85
N ILE A 271 -9.79 -0.84 3.52
CA ILE A 271 -10.51 -1.76 2.63
C ILE A 271 -9.96 -3.19 2.73
N LEU A 272 -8.64 -3.35 2.88
CA LEU A 272 -8.00 -4.66 3.05
C LEU A 272 -8.31 -5.27 4.42
N GLU A 273 -8.30 -4.48 5.50
CA GLU A 273 -8.69 -4.94 6.83
C GLU A 273 -10.17 -5.34 6.87
N ALA A 274 -11.06 -4.60 6.20
CA ALA A 274 -12.47 -4.95 6.09
C ALA A 274 -12.67 -6.27 5.32
N GLN A 275 -11.94 -6.46 4.21
CA GLN A 275 -11.97 -7.71 3.44
C GLN A 275 -11.50 -8.90 4.28
N LEU A 276 -10.43 -8.76 5.07
CA LEU A 276 -9.95 -9.85 5.94
C LEU A 276 -10.93 -10.20 7.07
N LYS A 277 -11.76 -9.25 7.52
CA LYS A 277 -12.82 -9.53 8.51
C LYS A 277 -14.00 -10.31 7.92
N GLN A 278 -14.28 -10.13 6.63
CA GLN A 278 -15.43 -10.75 5.94
C GLN A 278 -15.06 -12.02 5.17
N GLY A 279 -13.80 -12.12 4.74
CA GLY A 279 -13.30 -13.16 3.85
C GLY A 279 -12.46 -14.22 4.55
N LYS A 280 -11.87 -15.10 3.73
CA LYS A 280 -10.92 -16.11 4.18
C LYS A 280 -9.54 -15.49 4.40
N PRO A 281 -8.69 -16.08 5.25
CA PRO A 281 -7.28 -15.70 5.35
C PRO A 281 -6.60 -15.77 3.98
N SER A 282 -5.85 -14.73 3.63
CA SER A 282 -5.23 -14.58 2.32
C SER A 282 -3.77 -14.11 2.46
N PRO A 283 -2.78 -14.91 2.04
CA PRO A 283 -1.37 -14.54 2.10
C PRO A 283 -1.08 -13.20 1.41
N ILE A 284 -1.68 -12.97 0.24
CA ILE A 284 -1.48 -11.75 -0.54
C ILE A 284 -2.06 -10.52 0.17
N LEU A 285 -3.24 -10.61 0.80
CA LEU A 285 -3.81 -9.48 1.54
C LEU A 285 -2.93 -9.11 2.74
N HIS A 286 -2.44 -10.10 3.48
CA HIS A 286 -1.51 -9.86 4.59
C HIS A 286 -0.18 -9.26 4.11
N ARG A 287 0.41 -9.78 3.04
CA ARG A 287 1.64 -9.20 2.46
C ARG A 287 1.43 -7.75 2.02
N THR A 288 0.30 -7.46 1.36
CA THR A 288 -0.04 -6.11 0.92
C THR A 288 -0.23 -5.17 2.10
N LEU A 289 -0.92 -5.59 3.16
CA LEU A 289 -1.00 -4.81 4.42
C LEU A 289 0.39 -4.58 5.03
N GLY A 290 1.26 -5.59 5.05
CA GLY A 290 2.64 -5.46 5.49
C GLY A 290 3.39 -4.37 4.72
N ASN A 291 3.26 -4.37 3.38
CA ASN A 291 3.83 -3.34 2.52
C ASN A 291 3.30 -1.94 2.87
N LEU A 292 1.99 -1.80 3.05
CA LEU A 292 1.35 -0.50 3.34
C LEU A 292 1.77 0.04 4.71
N TYR A 293 1.76 -0.81 5.74
CA TYR A 293 2.23 -0.45 7.08
C TYR A 293 3.70 -0.06 7.06
N TRP A 294 4.53 -0.84 6.36
CA TRP A 294 5.93 -0.48 6.19
C TRP A 294 6.05 0.86 5.47
N GLN A 295 5.29 1.10 4.41
CA GLN A 295 5.39 2.33 3.63
C GLN A 295 5.05 3.62 4.42
N ILE A 296 4.23 3.53 5.47
CA ILE A 296 3.95 4.64 6.41
C ILE A 296 4.81 4.62 7.67
N GLY A 297 5.83 3.76 7.70
CA GLY A 297 6.85 3.75 8.73
C GLY A 297 6.57 2.85 9.92
N LEU A 298 5.53 2.01 9.89
CA LEU A 298 5.11 1.19 11.03
C LEU A 298 5.75 -0.19 11.01
N ALA A 299 6.88 -0.35 11.71
CA ALA A 299 7.68 -1.57 11.69
C ALA A 299 6.96 -2.79 12.28
N GLN A 300 6.45 -2.72 13.52
CA GLN A 300 5.80 -3.87 14.17
C GLN A 300 4.50 -4.30 13.47
N PRO A 301 3.58 -3.38 13.09
CA PRO A 301 2.43 -3.75 12.28
C PRO A 301 2.82 -4.43 10.97
N ALA A 302 3.85 -3.93 10.27
CA ALA A 302 4.33 -4.56 9.05
C ALA A 302 4.87 -5.97 9.29
N ILE A 303 5.71 -6.16 10.32
CA ILE A 303 6.24 -7.47 10.71
C ILE A 303 5.10 -8.46 10.98
N ALA A 304 4.11 -8.06 11.78
CA ALA A 304 2.98 -8.92 12.13
C ALA A 304 2.21 -9.39 10.87
N HIS A 305 2.00 -8.50 9.91
CA HIS A 305 1.34 -8.83 8.66
C HIS A 305 2.19 -9.72 7.74
N TYR A 306 3.50 -9.48 7.61
CA TYR A 306 4.38 -10.35 6.83
C TYR A 306 4.50 -11.76 7.44
N THR A 307 4.64 -11.87 8.76
CA THR A 307 4.63 -13.15 9.46
C THR A 307 3.32 -13.88 9.22
N LYS A 308 2.19 -13.19 9.31
CA LYS A 308 0.88 -13.80 9.02
C LYS A 308 0.76 -14.25 7.56
N ALA A 309 1.32 -13.52 6.61
CA ALA A 309 1.35 -13.93 5.20
C ALA A 309 2.13 -15.24 5.04
N ILE A 310 3.32 -15.34 5.63
CA ILE A 310 4.16 -16.55 5.64
C ILE A 310 3.41 -17.73 6.26
N ASP A 311 2.78 -17.51 7.42
CA ASP A 311 2.04 -18.54 8.15
C ASP A 311 0.80 -19.06 7.40
N LEU A 312 0.30 -18.33 6.41
CA LEU A 312 -0.88 -18.71 5.62
C LEU A 312 -0.53 -19.41 4.31
N VAL A 313 0.74 -19.44 3.92
CA VAL A 313 1.18 -20.15 2.71
C VAL A 313 1.03 -21.65 2.92
N ARG A 314 0.25 -22.29 2.04
CA ARG A 314 -0.09 -23.73 2.12
C ARG A 314 0.20 -24.48 0.83
N SER A 315 0.55 -23.78 -0.23
CA SER A 315 0.74 -24.34 -1.56
C SER A 315 1.91 -23.67 -2.27
N SER A 316 2.41 -24.31 -3.33
CA SER A 316 3.40 -23.70 -4.21
C SER A 316 2.87 -22.49 -5.00
N LEU A 317 1.55 -22.29 -5.08
CA LEU A 317 0.95 -21.13 -5.74
C LEU A 317 1.23 -19.83 -4.99
N ASP A 318 1.44 -19.90 -3.67
CA ASP A 318 1.69 -18.74 -2.79
C ASP A 318 3.19 -18.61 -2.43
N LEU A 319 4.07 -19.30 -3.15
CA LEU A 319 5.50 -19.27 -2.88
C LEU A 319 6.10 -17.87 -3.06
N GLU A 320 5.54 -17.09 -3.98
CA GLU A 320 5.94 -15.70 -4.19
C GLU A 320 5.65 -14.84 -2.95
N GLU A 321 4.50 -15.03 -2.31
CA GLU A 321 4.06 -14.33 -1.11
C GLU A 321 4.96 -14.67 0.07
N TRP A 322 5.32 -15.95 0.24
CA TRP A 322 6.30 -16.38 1.24
C TRP A 322 7.65 -15.69 1.01
N THR A 323 8.13 -15.69 -0.24
CA THR A 323 9.45 -15.17 -0.61
C THR A 323 9.54 -13.66 -0.40
N LEU A 324 8.56 -12.91 -0.90
CA LEU A 324 8.51 -11.46 -0.81
C LEU A 324 8.29 -10.98 0.63
N SER A 325 7.53 -11.72 1.44
CA SER A 325 7.33 -11.40 2.86
C SER A 325 8.63 -11.59 3.65
N ASN A 326 9.37 -12.68 3.43
CA ASN A 326 10.70 -12.87 4.03
C ASN A 326 11.70 -11.80 3.59
N PHE A 327 11.68 -11.41 2.31
CA PHE A 327 12.55 -10.33 1.83
C PHE A 327 12.25 -9.00 2.53
N SER A 328 10.96 -8.69 2.71
CA SER A 328 10.51 -7.46 3.37
C SER A 328 10.82 -7.46 4.87
N LEU A 329 10.65 -8.61 5.55
CA LEU A 329 11.10 -8.79 6.92
C LEU A 329 12.60 -8.55 7.06
N GLY A 330 13.41 -9.07 6.13
CA GLY A 330 14.85 -8.80 6.10
C GLY A 330 15.17 -7.30 6.06
N GLN A 331 14.46 -6.54 5.23
CA GLN A 331 14.64 -5.07 5.15
C GLN A 331 14.26 -4.37 6.46
N ILE A 332 13.14 -4.75 7.05
CA ILE A 332 12.70 -4.17 8.33
C ILE A 332 13.71 -4.49 9.41
N TYR A 333 14.12 -5.74 9.56
CA TYR A 333 15.07 -6.14 10.60
C TYR A 333 16.46 -5.52 10.42
N THR A 334 16.93 -5.31 9.18
CA THR A 334 18.13 -4.52 8.92
C THR A 334 17.93 -3.09 9.42
N THR A 335 16.80 -2.48 9.08
CA THR A 335 16.50 -1.10 9.47
C THR A 335 16.41 -0.96 10.99
N THR A 336 15.78 -1.91 11.68
CA THR A 336 15.59 -1.92 13.14
C THR A 336 16.75 -2.54 13.92
N ASN A 337 17.94 -2.68 13.32
CA ASN A 337 19.15 -3.23 13.94
C ASN A 337 18.99 -4.62 14.59
N SER A 338 18.17 -5.50 13.98
CA SER A 338 17.99 -6.89 14.40
C SER A 338 18.73 -7.83 13.45
N THR A 339 20.07 -7.81 13.50
CA THR A 339 20.94 -8.50 12.52
C THR A 339 20.65 -10.00 12.39
N ALA A 340 20.44 -10.72 13.49
CA ALA A 340 20.15 -12.16 13.45
C ALA A 340 18.83 -12.46 12.72
N ASN A 341 17.78 -11.69 13.01
CA ASN A 341 16.48 -11.84 12.34
C ASN A 341 16.56 -11.43 10.87
N ALA A 342 17.33 -10.38 10.54
CA ALA A 342 17.56 -9.95 9.18
C ALA A 342 18.27 -11.04 8.36
N LEU A 343 19.33 -11.64 8.90
CA LEU A 343 20.05 -12.75 8.26
C LEU A 343 19.13 -13.94 8.00
N ASN A 344 18.36 -14.36 9.00
CA ASN A 344 17.41 -15.46 8.85
C ASN A 344 16.37 -15.17 7.75
N ALA A 345 15.74 -13.99 7.79
CA ALA A 345 14.72 -13.60 6.82
C ALA A 345 15.29 -13.51 5.39
N TYR A 346 16.49 -12.95 5.21
CA TYR A 346 17.14 -12.92 3.90
C TYR A 346 17.56 -14.30 3.42
N GLN A 347 18.01 -15.21 4.28
CA GLN A 347 18.30 -16.59 3.90
C GLN A 347 17.05 -17.30 3.36
N GLN A 348 15.91 -17.14 4.03
CA GLN A 348 14.62 -17.66 3.55
C GLN A 348 14.24 -17.02 2.21
N ALA A 349 14.31 -15.71 2.08
CA ALA A 349 14.03 -15.01 0.82
C ALA A 349 14.92 -15.49 -0.33
N ARG A 350 16.21 -15.74 -0.09
CA ARG A 350 17.14 -16.27 -1.08
C ARG A 350 16.69 -17.63 -1.60
N ILE A 351 16.30 -18.54 -0.69
CA ILE A 351 15.79 -19.88 -1.06
C ILE A 351 14.55 -19.73 -1.94
N GLY A 352 13.61 -18.86 -1.54
CA GLY A 352 12.41 -18.58 -2.33
C GLY A 352 12.72 -18.06 -3.73
N PHE A 353 13.62 -17.08 -3.85
CA PHE A 353 14.01 -16.54 -5.16
C PHE A 353 14.75 -17.54 -6.05
N LEU A 354 15.48 -18.51 -5.48
CA LEU A 354 16.04 -19.64 -6.24
C LEU A 354 14.93 -20.51 -6.84
N PHE A 355 13.93 -20.90 -6.05
CA PHE A 355 12.79 -21.66 -6.55
C PHE A 355 11.94 -20.89 -7.58
N LEU A 356 11.84 -19.57 -7.42
CA LEU A 356 11.16 -18.70 -8.38
C LEU A 356 12.00 -18.42 -9.64
N GLY A 357 13.23 -18.93 -9.74
CA GLY A 357 14.13 -18.68 -10.87
C GLY A 357 14.52 -17.20 -11.04
N ASN A 358 14.52 -16.42 -9.95
CA ASN A 358 14.78 -14.98 -9.99
C ASN A 358 16.24 -14.66 -9.62
N THR A 359 17.17 -15.00 -10.52
CA THR A 359 18.61 -14.80 -10.32
C THR A 359 19.00 -13.36 -9.92
N PRO A 360 18.44 -12.29 -10.53
CA PRO A 360 18.75 -10.93 -10.10
C PRO A 360 18.40 -10.68 -8.63
N ARG A 361 17.28 -11.22 -8.13
CA ARG A 361 16.90 -11.09 -6.72
C ARG A 361 17.75 -11.95 -5.80
N VAL A 362 18.17 -13.14 -6.23
CA VAL A 362 19.13 -13.96 -5.48
C VAL A 362 20.42 -13.18 -5.23
N ASN A 363 21.01 -12.59 -6.28
CA ASN A 363 22.24 -11.80 -6.18
C ASN A 363 22.08 -10.59 -5.26
N LEU A 364 20.94 -9.89 -5.34
CA LEU A 364 20.61 -8.78 -4.46
C LEU A 364 20.58 -9.23 -2.99
N VAL A 365 19.88 -10.32 -2.69
CA VAL A 365 19.74 -10.84 -1.32
C VAL A 365 21.08 -11.33 -0.78
N GLU A 366 21.91 -11.97 -1.61
CA GLU A 366 23.26 -12.37 -1.21
C GLU A 366 24.16 -11.18 -0.88
N SER A 367 24.03 -10.05 -1.58
CA SER A 367 24.72 -8.80 -1.21
C SER A 367 24.31 -8.35 0.19
N ARG A 368 23.00 -8.31 0.47
CA ARG A 368 22.47 -7.94 1.79
C ARG A 368 22.96 -8.87 2.89
N ILE A 369 23.03 -10.17 2.64
CA ILE A 369 23.56 -11.14 3.61
C ILE A 369 25.05 -10.88 3.88
N ARG A 370 25.85 -10.56 2.85
CA ARG A 370 27.28 -10.22 3.03
C ARG A 370 27.47 -8.94 3.83
N GLU A 371 26.67 -7.91 3.57
CA GLU A 371 26.68 -6.63 4.29
C GLU A 371 26.36 -6.76 5.79
N LEU A 372 25.64 -7.81 6.18
CA LEU A 372 25.25 -8.08 7.57
C LEU A 372 26.20 -9.00 8.32
N LYS A 373 27.17 -9.61 7.64
CA LYS A 373 28.20 -10.44 8.28
C LYS A 373 29.38 -9.54 8.68
N PRO A 374 29.94 -9.73 9.88
CA PRO A 374 31.08 -8.95 10.37
C PRO A 374 32.35 -9.19 9.56
#